data_AF-A0A4W3JRM4-F1
#
_entry.id   AF-A0A4W3JRM4-F1
#
_cell.length_a   1.000
_cell.length_b   1.000
_cell.length_c   1.000
_cell.angle_alpha   90.00
_cell.angle_beta   90.00
_cell.angle_gamma   90.00
#
_symmetry.space_group_name_H-M   'P 1'
#
loop_
_entity.id
_entity.type
_entity.pdbx_description
1 polymer ?
#
loop_
_entity_poly.entity_id
_entity_poly.type
_entity_poly.pdbx_seq_one_letter_code
_entity_poly.pdbx_strand_id
1 'polypeptide(L)'
;TPSSPSSWGSQSNKVCGLCGNFNGNVADDLTTKWNSLVTNPIEFGNSWKSTIACSDVKDQAFPCERNPYCLSWAQRKCSMMKNTLFEACHKKVDPMPYYDACVQEACACDMEGKYLGFCTAVAVYAEACNKAGVCIHWRNPELCPVFCDYYDDPGECSWHYKPCGIMTSKTCSDHHIGKKFSEVLEGAFKHYFNFISLVI
;
A
#
# COMPACT_ATOMS: atom_id res chain seq x y z
N THR A 1 -22.61 -17.33 9.73
CA THR A 1 -21.85 -18.45 10.34
C THR A 1 -20.77 -17.85 11.21
N PRO A 2 -20.49 -18.40 12.41
CA PRO A 2 -19.56 -17.80 13.34
C PRO A 2 -18.17 -17.80 12.70
N SER A 3 -17.54 -16.63 12.72
CA SER A 3 -16.15 -16.36 12.36
C SER A 3 -15.21 -17.47 12.84
N SER A 4 -14.52 -18.11 11.89
CA SER A 4 -13.41 -19.03 12.17
C SER A 4 -12.44 -18.39 13.17
N PRO A 5 -11.93 -19.14 14.17
CA PRO A 5 -11.04 -18.60 15.18
C PRO A 5 -9.77 -18.06 14.52
N SER A 6 -9.43 -16.82 14.88
CA SER A 6 -8.18 -16.09 14.65
C SER A 6 -6.97 -16.93 14.19
N SER A 7 -6.79 -17.08 12.88
CA SER A 7 -5.51 -17.48 12.27
C SER A 7 -4.37 -16.49 12.61
N TRP A 8 -4.72 -15.26 12.99
CA TRP A 8 -3.79 -14.20 13.41
C TRP A 8 -3.10 -14.49 14.76
N GLY A 9 -3.77 -15.16 15.71
CA GLY A 9 -3.12 -15.51 17.00
C GLY A 9 -2.07 -16.63 16.89
N SER A 10 -2.10 -17.40 15.79
CA SER A 10 -1.26 -18.59 15.63
C SER A 10 0.21 -18.28 15.35
N GLN A 11 0.54 -17.12 14.77
CA GLN A 11 1.90 -16.75 14.38
C GLN A 11 2.61 -15.79 15.36
N SER A 12 1.91 -15.34 16.41
CA SER A 12 2.48 -14.49 17.45
C SER A 12 3.72 -15.15 18.07
N ASN A 13 4.85 -14.43 18.10
CA ASN A 13 6.16 -14.91 18.54
C ASN A 13 6.72 -16.13 17.75
N LYS A 14 6.16 -16.46 16.59
CA LYS A 14 6.65 -17.55 15.72
C LYS A 14 7.31 -17.05 14.45
N VAL A 15 7.27 -15.74 14.23
CA VAL A 15 7.94 -15.07 13.12
C VAL A 15 9.01 -14.14 13.67
N CYS A 16 9.97 -13.81 12.83
CA CYS A 16 11.03 -12.85 13.11
C CYS A 16 11.52 -12.27 11.79
N GLY A 17 12.19 -11.12 11.85
CA GLY A 17 12.68 -10.42 10.67
C GLY A 17 12.44 -8.93 10.74
N LEU A 18 12.55 -8.26 9.59
CA LEU A 18 12.32 -6.82 9.46
C LEU A 18 10.89 -6.40 9.83
N CYS A 19 9.93 -7.33 9.80
CA CYS A 19 8.53 -7.10 10.18
C CYS A 19 8.24 -7.40 11.66
N GLY A 20 9.27 -7.57 12.49
CA GLY A 20 9.11 -7.84 13.92
C GLY A 20 8.71 -9.29 14.23
N ASN A 21 8.10 -9.49 15.41
CA ASN A 21 7.75 -10.82 15.93
C ASN A 21 6.22 -11.09 15.97
N PHE A 22 5.43 -10.11 15.51
CA PHE A 22 3.98 -10.20 15.37
C PHE A 22 3.23 -10.51 16.69
N ASN A 23 3.77 -10.08 17.84
CA ASN A 23 3.12 -10.27 19.14
C ASN A 23 2.19 -9.11 19.54
N GLY A 24 2.14 -8.04 18.74
CA GLY A 24 1.34 -6.85 18.99
C GLY A 24 2.01 -5.79 19.89
N ASN A 25 3.26 -6.02 20.29
CA ASN A 25 4.07 -5.11 21.09
C ASN A 25 5.16 -4.45 20.23
N VAL A 26 4.87 -3.26 19.71
CA VAL A 26 5.82 -2.49 18.87
C VAL A 26 7.16 -2.17 19.56
N ALA A 27 7.22 -2.24 20.89
CA ALA A 27 8.42 -1.93 21.65
C ALA A 27 9.52 -3.01 21.53
N ASP A 28 9.18 -4.22 21.09
CA ASP A 28 10.14 -5.31 20.91
C ASP A 28 10.36 -5.75 19.44
N ASP A 29 9.69 -5.08 18.49
CA ASP A 29 9.81 -5.42 17.06
C ASP A 29 11.22 -5.18 16.49
N LEU A 30 12.01 -4.29 17.10
CA LEU A 30 13.43 -4.07 16.76
C LEU A 30 14.36 -5.11 17.41
N THR A 31 13.98 -6.38 17.37
CA THR A 31 14.81 -7.49 17.83
C THR A 31 15.69 -8.02 16.70
N THR A 32 17.01 -7.95 16.88
CA THR A 32 18.00 -8.42 15.90
C THR A 32 17.90 -9.93 15.65
N LYS A 33 18.50 -10.42 14.56
CA LYS A 33 18.59 -11.86 14.29
C LYS A 33 19.23 -12.68 15.42
N TRP A 34 20.03 -12.03 16.27
CA TRP A 34 20.71 -12.62 17.43
C TRP A 34 19.93 -12.48 18.73
N ASN A 35 18.65 -12.13 18.65
CA ASN A 35 17.74 -11.99 19.78
C ASN A 35 18.11 -10.88 20.78
N SER A 36 18.82 -9.86 20.30
CA SER A 36 19.10 -8.63 21.05
C SER A 36 18.13 -7.52 20.64
N LEU A 37 17.48 -6.90 21.63
CA LEU A 37 16.65 -5.72 21.42
C LEU A 37 17.53 -4.47 21.26
N VAL A 38 17.29 -3.70 20.20
CA VAL A 38 18.02 -2.48 19.90
C VAL A 38 17.06 -1.32 19.66
N THR A 39 17.54 -0.08 19.82
CA THR A 39 16.76 1.13 19.53
C THR A 39 17.09 1.73 18.17
N ASN A 40 18.20 1.32 17.55
CA ASN A 40 18.66 1.85 16.27
C ASN A 40 18.12 0.99 15.10
N PRO A 41 17.24 1.53 14.24
CA PRO A 41 16.71 0.80 13.10
C PRO A 41 17.79 0.34 12.09
N ILE A 42 18.89 1.07 11.95
CA ILE A 42 20.01 0.73 11.06
C ILE A 42 20.72 -0.53 11.58
N GLU A 43 21.01 -0.57 12.89
CA GLU A 43 21.60 -1.74 13.54
C GLU A 43 20.68 -2.97 13.40
N PHE A 44 19.39 -2.78 13.69
CA PHE A 44 18.36 -3.81 13.51
C PHE A 44 18.33 -4.34 12.06
N GLY A 45 18.23 -3.45 11.07
CA GLY A 45 18.14 -3.80 9.66
C GLY A 45 19.40 -4.51 9.13
N ASN A 46 20.59 -4.02 9.50
CA ASN A 46 21.86 -4.66 9.14
C ASN A 46 21.99 -6.06 9.74
N SER A 47 21.38 -6.30 10.90
CA SER A 47 21.35 -7.64 11.47
C SER A 47 20.63 -8.62 10.53
N TRP A 48 19.52 -8.23 9.89
CA TRP A 48 18.70 -9.13 9.07
C TRP A 48 19.18 -9.35 7.62
N LYS A 49 20.41 -8.94 7.28
CA LYS A 49 21.00 -9.20 5.95
C LYS A 49 21.09 -10.70 5.66
N SER A 50 20.66 -11.08 4.45
CA SER A 50 20.70 -12.47 3.96
C SER A 50 22.13 -12.99 3.76
N THR A 51 23.05 -12.12 3.31
CA THR A 51 24.46 -12.46 3.12
C THR A 51 25.38 -11.46 3.81
N ILE A 52 26.49 -11.98 4.33
CA ILE A 52 27.53 -11.15 4.94
C ILE A 52 28.30 -10.30 3.91
N ALA A 53 28.22 -10.66 2.63
CA ALA A 53 28.86 -9.91 1.55
C ALA A 53 28.23 -8.53 1.33
N CYS A 54 26.98 -8.33 1.73
CA CYS A 54 26.33 -7.03 1.67
C CYS A 54 26.95 -6.07 2.70
N SER A 55 27.33 -4.88 2.25
CA SER A 55 27.85 -3.83 3.13
C SER A 55 26.78 -3.35 4.12
N ASP A 56 27.22 -2.93 5.31
CA ASP A 56 26.33 -2.28 6.28
C ASP A 56 25.92 -0.89 5.80
N VAL A 57 24.65 -0.57 6.03
CA VAL A 57 24.19 0.81 6.01
C VAL A 57 24.76 1.50 7.24
N LYS A 58 25.42 2.66 7.05
CA LYS A 58 26.01 3.43 8.15
C LYS A 58 25.15 4.61 8.56
N ASP A 59 24.62 5.30 7.55
CA ASP A 59 23.78 6.48 7.71
C ASP A 59 22.53 6.34 6.84
N GLN A 60 21.39 6.71 7.41
CA GLN A 60 20.15 6.86 6.66
C GLN A 60 20.16 8.25 6.04
N ALA A 61 20.28 8.32 4.72
CA ALA A 61 20.22 9.57 3.99
C ALA A 61 18.95 9.60 3.17
N PHE A 62 18.06 10.52 3.50
CA PHE A 62 16.78 10.62 2.82
C PHE A 62 16.87 11.48 1.55
N PRO A 63 16.04 11.22 0.52
CA PRO A 63 16.09 11.97 -0.73
C PRO A 63 15.92 13.49 -0.55
N CYS A 64 15.07 13.93 0.40
CA CYS A 64 14.86 15.35 0.65
C CYS A 64 16.05 16.04 1.32
N GLU A 65 16.88 15.32 2.08
CA GLU A 65 18.08 15.88 2.72
C GLU A 65 19.15 16.20 1.67
N ARG A 66 19.27 15.33 0.66
CA ARG A 66 20.13 15.55 -0.50
C ARG A 66 19.57 16.61 -1.45
N ASN A 67 18.25 16.76 -1.49
CA ASN A 67 17.58 17.66 -2.42
C ASN A 67 16.55 18.57 -1.72
N PRO A 68 17.00 19.57 -0.95
CA PRO A 68 16.12 20.41 -0.14
C PRO A 68 15.13 21.25 -0.97
N TYR A 69 15.45 21.55 -2.23
CA TYR A 69 14.56 22.30 -3.14
C TYR A 69 13.29 21.51 -3.53
N CYS A 70 13.35 20.17 -3.51
CA CYS A 70 12.20 19.30 -3.81
C CYS A 70 11.25 19.12 -2.63
N LEU A 71 11.72 19.40 -1.40
CA LEU A 71 10.94 19.25 -0.17
C LEU A 71 9.62 20.03 -0.20
N SER A 72 9.67 21.29 -0.67
CA SER A 72 8.48 22.15 -0.73
C SER A 72 7.38 21.60 -1.64
N TRP A 73 7.76 20.99 -2.77
CA TRP A 73 6.84 20.34 -3.69
C TRP A 73 6.27 19.07 -3.08
N ALA A 74 7.12 18.23 -2.49
CA ALA A 74 6.74 16.98 -1.83
C ALA A 74 5.73 17.25 -0.69
N GLN A 75 6.06 18.16 0.23
CA GLN A 75 5.16 18.55 1.33
C GLN A 75 3.82 19.08 0.84
N ARG A 76 3.82 19.92 -0.20
CA ARG A 76 2.58 20.47 -0.78
C ARG A 76 1.73 19.38 -1.40
N LYS A 77 2.31 18.49 -2.20
CA LYS A 77 1.56 17.40 -2.85
C LYS A 77 1.04 16.39 -1.84
N CYS A 78 1.90 15.91 -0.93
CA CYS A 78 1.54 14.96 0.11
C CYS A 78 0.51 15.50 1.12
N SER A 79 0.36 16.83 1.24
CA SER A 79 -0.64 17.44 2.11
C SER A 79 -2.08 17.00 1.80
N MET A 80 -2.35 16.49 0.58
CA MET A 80 -3.66 15.97 0.23
C MET A 80 -4.10 14.81 1.12
N MET A 81 -3.18 13.99 1.65
CA MET A 81 -3.52 12.90 2.56
C MET A 81 -4.14 13.40 3.87
N LYS A 82 -3.90 14.67 4.21
CA LYS A 82 -4.38 15.35 5.42
C LYS A 82 -5.58 16.26 5.15
N ASN A 83 -6.02 16.39 3.91
CA ASN A 83 -7.14 17.26 3.56
C ASN A 83 -8.49 16.53 3.70
N THR A 84 -9.57 17.24 3.41
CA THR A 84 -10.95 16.75 3.57
C THR A 84 -11.31 15.55 2.68
N LEU A 85 -10.57 15.29 1.59
CA LEU A 85 -10.78 14.12 0.73
C LEU A 85 -10.64 12.81 1.51
N PHE A 86 -9.75 12.79 2.51
CA PHE A 86 -9.48 11.63 3.35
C PHE A 86 -10.12 11.72 4.75
N GLU A 87 -10.99 12.70 5.01
CA GLU A 87 -11.54 12.98 6.34
C GLU A 87 -12.27 11.77 6.95
N ALA A 88 -13.02 11.02 6.13
CA ALA A 88 -13.69 9.81 6.57
C ALA A 88 -12.71 8.71 7.00
N CYS A 89 -11.52 8.67 6.41
CA CYS A 89 -10.47 7.72 6.73
C CYS A 89 -9.62 8.15 7.93
N HIS A 90 -9.40 9.45 8.16
CA HIS A 90 -8.64 9.97 9.31
C HIS A 90 -9.15 9.44 10.66
N LYS A 91 -10.46 9.12 10.75
CA LYS A 91 -11.10 8.57 11.94
C LYS A 91 -10.73 7.10 12.21
N LYS A 92 -10.14 6.41 11.24
CA LYS A 92 -9.84 4.97 11.28
C LYS A 92 -8.36 4.66 11.07
N VAL A 93 -7.65 5.49 10.31
CA VAL A 93 -6.23 5.32 9.99
C VAL A 93 -5.56 6.68 10.17
N ASP A 94 -4.47 6.71 10.95
CA ASP A 94 -3.68 7.92 11.14
C ASP A 94 -2.92 8.27 9.84
N PRO A 95 -3.13 9.47 9.24
CA PRO A 95 -2.43 9.87 8.02
C PRO A 95 -0.95 10.19 8.23
N MET A 96 -0.47 10.43 9.45
CA MET A 96 0.88 10.97 9.68
C MET A 96 2.01 10.06 9.17
N PRO A 97 2.04 8.75 9.48
CA PRO A 97 3.08 7.86 8.95
C PRO A 97 3.12 7.80 7.41
N TYR A 98 1.94 7.87 6.77
CA TYR A 98 1.81 7.86 5.31
C TYR A 98 2.24 9.19 4.70
N TYR A 99 1.94 10.32 5.36
CA TYR A 99 2.40 11.64 4.96
C TYR A 99 3.93 11.74 4.99
N ASP A 100 4.55 11.29 6.08
CA ASP A 100 6.01 11.32 6.22
C ASP A 100 6.68 10.44 5.17
N ALA A 101 6.18 9.22 4.95
CA ALA A 101 6.63 8.35 3.88
C ALA A 101 6.47 8.99 2.49
N CYS A 102 5.32 9.61 2.23
CA CYS A 102 5.07 10.33 0.97
C CYS A 102 6.10 11.42 0.74
N VAL A 103 6.43 12.23 1.75
CA VAL A 103 7.42 13.31 1.58
C VAL A 103 8.77 12.73 1.20
N GLN A 104 9.18 11.62 1.81
CA GLN A 104 10.46 10.96 1.49
C GLN A 104 10.49 10.38 0.07
N GLU A 105 9.43 9.68 -0.34
CA GLU A 105 9.33 9.06 -1.67
C GLU A 105 9.17 10.10 -2.79
N ALA A 106 8.41 11.16 -2.54
CA ALA A 106 8.14 12.23 -3.50
C ALA A 106 9.35 13.18 -3.72
N CYS A 107 10.43 13.01 -2.97
CA CYS A 107 11.64 13.84 -3.05
C CYS A 107 12.69 13.35 -4.05
N ALA A 108 12.40 12.32 -4.86
CA ALA A 108 13.17 12.07 -6.08
C ALA A 108 13.01 13.30 -7.01
N CYS A 109 14.08 14.02 -7.34
CA CYS A 109 13.97 15.34 -8.01
C CYS A 109 13.75 15.30 -9.51
N ASP A 110 13.46 14.14 -10.06
CA ASP A 110 13.06 13.93 -11.44
C ASP A 110 11.53 14.00 -11.57
N MET A 111 11.03 14.46 -12.73
CA MET A 111 9.59 14.62 -12.94
C MET A 111 8.83 13.29 -12.88
N GLU A 112 9.43 12.21 -13.39
CA GLU A 112 8.81 10.89 -13.40
C GLU A 112 8.87 10.23 -12.02
N GLY A 113 10.06 10.18 -11.40
CA GLY A 113 10.23 9.64 -10.06
C GLY A 113 9.45 10.38 -8.96
N LYS A 114 9.36 11.72 -9.01
CA LYS A 114 8.58 12.47 -8.00
C LYS A 114 7.08 12.16 -8.02
N TYR A 115 6.49 12.01 -9.20
CA TYR A 115 5.08 11.65 -9.32
C TYR A 115 4.89 10.17 -9.00
N LEU A 116 5.81 9.29 -9.39
CA LEU A 116 5.75 7.87 -9.05
C LEU A 116 5.76 7.65 -7.53
N GLY A 117 6.69 8.26 -6.79
CA GLY A 117 6.78 8.15 -5.34
C GLY A 117 5.54 8.72 -4.65
N PHE A 118 5.10 9.90 -5.08
CA PHE A 118 3.87 10.53 -4.58
C PHE A 118 2.62 9.65 -4.82
N CYS A 119 2.38 9.19 -6.05
CA CYS A 119 1.20 8.40 -6.39
C CYS A 119 1.19 7.05 -5.67
N THR A 120 2.37 6.43 -5.50
CA THR A 120 2.51 5.17 -4.75
C THR A 120 2.15 5.37 -3.28
N ALA A 121 2.68 6.41 -2.64
CA ALA A 121 2.38 6.68 -1.24
C ALA A 121 0.89 6.99 -1.00
N VAL A 122 0.23 7.73 -1.90
CA VAL A 122 -1.22 7.98 -1.82
C VAL A 122 -2.04 6.71 -2.05
N ALA A 123 -1.64 5.86 -2.99
CA ALA A 123 -2.28 4.57 -3.20
C ALA A 123 -2.19 3.68 -1.95
N VAL A 124 -1.03 3.63 -1.28
CA VAL A 124 -0.84 2.86 -0.04
C VAL A 124 -1.75 3.37 1.09
N TYR A 125 -1.91 4.69 1.21
CA TYR A 125 -2.85 5.24 2.19
C TYR A 125 -4.30 4.95 1.84
N ALA A 126 -4.69 5.07 0.56
CA ALA A 126 -6.02 4.70 0.07
C ALA A 126 -6.31 3.20 0.28
N GLU A 127 -5.31 2.32 0.13
CA GLU A 127 -5.42 0.89 0.41
C GLU A 127 -5.68 0.64 1.91
N ALA A 128 -4.97 1.33 2.80
CA ALA A 128 -5.23 1.26 4.24
C ALA A 128 -6.66 1.73 4.58
N CYS A 129 -7.14 2.80 3.94
CA CYS A 129 -8.53 3.25 4.05
C CYS A 129 -9.51 2.18 3.56
N ASN A 130 -9.26 1.57 2.41
CA ASN A 130 -10.08 0.49 1.84
C ASN A 130 -10.16 -0.71 2.81
N LYS A 131 -9.04 -1.12 3.40
CA LYS A 131 -8.97 -2.17 4.44
C LYS A 131 -9.77 -1.79 5.69
N ALA A 132 -9.80 -0.51 6.05
CA ALA A 132 -10.64 0.03 7.13
C ALA A 132 -12.12 0.24 6.71
N GLY A 133 -12.50 -0.16 5.49
CA GLY A 133 -13.86 -0.06 4.97
C GLY A 133 -14.26 1.35 4.53
N VAL A 134 -13.30 2.17 4.07
CA VAL A 134 -13.55 3.52 3.53
C VAL A 134 -12.95 3.61 2.13
N CYS A 135 -13.83 3.68 1.13
CA CYS A 135 -13.41 3.84 -0.27
C CYS A 135 -13.17 5.31 -0.61
N ILE A 136 -11.94 5.64 -1.04
CA ILE A 136 -11.56 7.01 -1.41
C ILE A 136 -11.30 7.10 -2.92
N HIS A 137 -12.01 8.00 -3.59
CA HIS A 137 -11.79 8.32 -5.01
C HIS A 137 -10.81 9.48 -5.13
N TRP A 138 -9.51 9.20 -5.19
CA TRP A 138 -8.47 10.23 -5.11
C TRP A 138 -7.78 10.55 -6.44
N ARG A 139 -7.79 9.62 -7.41
CA ARG A 139 -7.22 9.82 -8.74
C ARG A 139 -8.14 10.67 -9.63
N ASN A 140 -7.52 11.44 -10.52
CA ASN A 140 -8.20 12.18 -11.58
C ASN A 140 -7.27 12.37 -12.79
N PRO A 141 -7.73 12.90 -13.94
CA PRO A 141 -6.91 13.04 -15.14
C PRO A 141 -5.61 13.85 -14.96
N GLU A 142 -5.58 14.78 -14.00
CA GLU A 142 -4.41 15.62 -13.70
C GLU A 142 -3.55 15.06 -12.55
N LEU A 143 -4.09 14.11 -11.77
CA LEU A 143 -3.50 13.60 -10.55
C LEU A 143 -3.48 12.08 -10.56
N CYS A 144 -2.29 11.54 -10.84
CA CYS A 144 -2.02 10.10 -10.87
C CYS A 144 -3.03 9.35 -11.77
N PRO A 145 -3.16 9.74 -13.05
CA PRO A 145 -4.14 9.13 -13.96
C PRO A 145 -3.89 7.64 -14.15
N VAL A 146 -4.96 6.92 -14.46
CA VAL A 146 -4.95 5.50 -14.79
C VAL A 146 -5.65 5.31 -16.14
N PHE A 147 -5.12 4.43 -16.97
CA PHE A 147 -5.57 4.20 -18.34
C PHE A 147 -6.15 2.78 -18.44
N CYS A 148 -7.35 2.58 -17.89
CA CYS A 148 -7.99 1.26 -17.88
C CYS A 148 -8.60 0.87 -19.23
N ASP A 149 -8.97 1.87 -20.04
CA ASP A 149 -9.46 1.75 -21.42
C ASP A 149 -8.40 1.17 -22.37
N TYR A 150 -7.11 1.27 -22.02
CA TYR A 150 -6.03 0.61 -22.73
C TYR A 150 -6.25 -0.90 -22.91
N TYR A 151 -6.99 -1.53 -21.99
CA TYR A 151 -7.25 -2.97 -22.02
C TYR A 151 -8.52 -3.35 -22.81
N ASP A 152 -9.28 -2.39 -23.30
CA ASP A 152 -10.49 -2.66 -24.09
C ASP A 152 -10.14 -2.98 -25.55
N ASP A 153 -10.90 -3.93 -26.12
CA ASP A 153 -10.90 -4.15 -27.56
C ASP A 153 -11.54 -2.93 -28.27
N PRO A 154 -11.17 -2.64 -29.53
CA PRO A 154 -11.71 -1.49 -30.26
C PRO A 154 -13.25 -1.51 -30.30
N GLY A 155 -13.88 -0.50 -29.71
CA GLY A 155 -15.34 -0.37 -29.65
C GLY A 155 -16.00 -1.03 -28.44
N GLU A 156 -15.22 -1.68 -27.57
CA GLU A 156 -15.69 -2.17 -26.27
C GLU A 156 -15.38 -1.17 -25.14
N CYS A 157 -16.09 -1.30 -24.02
CA CYS A 157 -15.85 -0.56 -22.78
C CYS A 157 -16.14 -1.49 -21.60
N SER A 158 -15.27 -2.48 -21.45
CA SER A 158 -15.40 -3.57 -20.50
C SER A 158 -14.50 -3.35 -19.28
N TRP A 159 -13.36 -2.69 -19.43
CA TRP A 159 -12.43 -2.41 -18.34
C TRP A 159 -12.72 -1.06 -17.69
N HIS A 160 -12.93 -1.07 -16.38
CA HIS A 160 -13.18 0.15 -15.63
C HIS A 160 -12.27 0.26 -14.42
N TYR A 161 -11.83 1.49 -14.16
CA TYR A 161 -11.18 1.82 -12.91
C TYR A 161 -12.16 1.64 -11.74
N LYS A 162 -11.71 0.91 -10.72
CA LYS A 162 -12.39 0.81 -9.43
C LYS A 162 -11.40 1.24 -8.33
N PRO A 163 -11.66 2.33 -7.59
CA PRO A 163 -10.81 2.76 -6.47
C PRO A 163 -10.86 1.80 -5.27
N CYS A 164 -11.92 0.99 -5.21
CA CYS A 164 -12.15 -0.04 -4.20
C CYS A 164 -12.83 -1.24 -4.85
N GLY A 165 -12.15 -1.86 -5.83
CA GLY A 165 -12.64 -3.04 -6.51
C GLY A 165 -12.60 -4.27 -5.60
N ILE A 166 -13.51 -5.21 -5.86
CA ILE A 166 -13.54 -6.50 -5.17
C ILE A 166 -13.25 -7.55 -6.22
N MET A 167 -12.23 -8.38 -5.99
CA MET A 167 -11.99 -9.57 -6.80
C MET A 167 -13.04 -10.63 -6.43
N THR A 168 -14.16 -10.62 -7.16
CA THR A 168 -15.24 -11.61 -6.99
C THR A 168 -15.10 -12.83 -7.91
N SER A 169 -14.07 -12.90 -8.76
CA SER A 169 -13.95 -13.92 -9.80
C SER A 169 -13.35 -15.23 -9.30
N LYS A 170 -13.94 -16.35 -9.75
CA LYS A 170 -13.20 -17.59 -9.98
C LYS A 170 -12.33 -17.34 -11.21
N THR A 171 -11.03 -17.23 -11.03
CA THR A 171 -10.08 -17.31 -12.16
C THR A 171 -10.01 -18.75 -12.64
N CYS A 172 -9.60 -19.00 -13.89
CA CYS A 172 -9.33 -20.37 -14.35
C CYS A 172 -8.26 -21.08 -13.49
N SER A 173 -7.44 -20.31 -12.77
CA SER A 173 -6.43 -20.77 -11.81
C SER A 173 -7.00 -21.13 -10.43
N ASP A 174 -8.27 -20.83 -10.15
CA ASP A 174 -8.95 -21.25 -8.92
C ASP A 174 -9.38 -22.72 -9.03
N HIS A 175 -8.41 -23.62 -9.03
CA HIS A 175 -8.65 -25.08 -8.89
C HIS A 175 -9.34 -25.43 -7.56
N HIS A 176 -9.41 -24.49 -6.61
CA HIS A 176 -10.20 -24.58 -5.39
C HIS A 176 -11.36 -23.58 -5.43
N ILE A 177 -12.54 -24.08 -5.78
CA ILE A 177 -13.82 -23.38 -5.57
C ILE A 177 -13.90 -23.00 -4.07
N GLY A 178 -13.72 -21.72 -3.74
CA GLY A 178 -14.06 -21.20 -2.41
C GLY A 178 -13.03 -20.35 -1.66
N LYS A 179 -11.81 -20.10 -2.16
CA LYS A 179 -10.98 -19.03 -1.56
C LYS A 179 -11.46 -17.68 -2.08
N LYS A 180 -12.41 -17.09 -1.36
CA LYS A 180 -12.82 -15.70 -1.53
C LYS A 180 -11.64 -14.82 -1.10
N PHE A 181 -10.80 -14.39 -2.04
CA PHE A 181 -9.93 -13.22 -1.81
C PHE A 181 -10.85 -12.01 -1.77
N SER A 182 -11.48 -11.79 -0.61
CA SER A 182 -12.38 -10.65 -0.39
C SER A 182 -11.57 -9.39 -0.06
N GLU A 183 -10.39 -9.24 -0.67
CA GLU A 183 -9.57 -8.04 -0.53
C GLU A 183 -10.12 -6.95 -1.44
N VAL A 184 -10.24 -5.75 -0.86
CA VAL A 184 -10.66 -4.55 -1.57
C VAL A 184 -9.41 -3.88 -2.10
N LEU A 185 -9.23 -3.90 -3.42
CA LEU A 185 -8.03 -3.39 -4.09
C LEU A 185 -8.41 -2.35 -5.15
N GLU A 186 -7.60 -1.32 -5.26
CA GLU A 186 -7.68 -0.36 -6.34
C GLU A 186 -7.15 -0.98 -7.65
N GLY A 187 -7.79 -0.72 -8.79
CA GLY A 187 -7.28 -1.20 -10.08
C GLY A 187 -8.27 -1.14 -11.23
N ALA A 188 -7.88 -1.75 -12.35
CA ALA A 188 -8.74 -1.97 -13.51
C ALA A 188 -9.47 -3.31 -13.38
N PHE A 189 -10.79 -3.30 -13.49
CA PHE A 189 -11.61 -4.51 -13.38
C PHE A 189 -12.51 -4.63 -14.61
N LYS A 190 -12.52 -5.81 -15.22
CA LYS A 190 -13.43 -6.12 -16.32
C LYS A 190 -14.85 -6.31 -15.78
N HIS A 191 -15.79 -5.50 -16.26
CA HIS A 191 -17.21 -5.70 -16.05
C HIS A 191 -17.71 -6.69 -17.09
N TYR A 192 -18.02 -7.90 -16.65
CA TYR A 192 -18.75 -8.84 -17.49
C TYR A 192 -20.23 -8.42 -17.48
N PHE A 193 -20.71 -7.83 -18.58
CA PHE A 193 -22.14 -7.75 -18.82
C PHE A 193 -22.68 -9.18 -18.86
N ASN A 194 -23.34 -9.62 -17.79
CA ASN A 194 -24.18 -10.81 -17.86
C ASN A 194 -25.32 -10.50 -18.83
N PHE A 195 -25.24 -11.02 -20.05
CA PHE A 195 -26.30 -10.98 -21.06
C PHE A 195 -27.63 -11.61 -20.59
N ILE A 196 -27.68 -12.18 -19.38
CA ILE A 196 -28.85 -12.87 -18.81
C ILE A 196 -29.92 -11.88 -18.28
N SER A 197 -29.60 -10.59 -18.04
CA SER A 197 -30.60 -9.62 -17.57
C SER A 197 -31.27 -8.77 -18.67
N LEU A 198 -31.00 -9.03 -19.96
CA LEU A 198 -31.66 -8.34 -21.07
C LEU A 198 -32.61 -9.25 -21.88
N VAL A 199 -32.98 -10.40 -21.30
CA VAL A 199 -34.08 -11.24 -21.80
C VAL A 199 -35.05 -11.55 -20.65
N ILE A 200 -35.70 -10.51 -20.11
CA ILE A 200 -37.03 -10.57 -19.47
C ILE A 200 -37.79 -9.31 -19.86
#